data_AF-A0A2X3I502-F1
#
_entry.id   AF-A0A2X3I502-F1
#
_cell.length_a   1.000
_cell.length_b   1.000
_cell.length_c   1.000
_cell.angle_alpha   90.00
_cell.angle_beta   90.00
_cell.angle_gamma   90.00
#
_symmetry.space_group_name_H-M   'P 1'
#
loop_
_entity.id
_entity.type
_entity.pdbx_description
1 polymer ?
#
loop_
_entity_poly.entity_id
_entity_poly.type
_entity_poly.pdbx_seq_one_letter_code
_entity_poly.pdbx_strand_id
1 'polypeptide(L)'
;MVPRSPTITVDPWIDKYIFPNGCLPSVRHIAEASEKHFVMEDWHNFGADYDTTLMAWYERFLASWPEIADNYSERFKRMFTYYLNACAGAFRARDIQLWQVVFSRGIEHGLRVAR
;
A
#
# COMPACT_ATOMS: atom_id res chain seq x y z
N MET A 1 -1.07 -23.95 -22.71
CA MET A 1 -0.76 -23.95 -21.26
C MET A 1 -1.19 -22.59 -20.73
N VAL A 2 -2.34 -22.49 -20.06
CA VAL A 2 -2.80 -21.21 -19.49
C VAL A 2 -1.88 -20.88 -18.32
N PRO A 3 -1.18 -19.72 -18.31
CA PRO A 3 -0.41 -19.34 -17.13
C PRO A 3 -1.40 -19.19 -15.98
N ARG A 4 -1.18 -19.89 -14.86
CA ARG A 4 -1.95 -19.65 -13.64
C ARG A 4 -1.85 -18.16 -13.34
N SER A 5 -3.00 -17.49 -13.18
CA SER A 5 -3.03 -16.12 -12.66
C SER A 5 -2.22 -16.09 -11.37
N PRO A 6 -1.33 -15.10 -11.18
CA PRO A 6 -0.55 -15.00 -9.97
C PRO A 6 -1.51 -14.93 -8.80
N THR A 7 -1.41 -15.90 -7.89
CA THR A 7 -2.21 -15.93 -6.66
C THR A 7 -1.92 -14.65 -5.89
N ILE A 8 -2.96 -13.85 -5.66
CA ILE A 8 -2.86 -12.65 -4.83
C ILE A 8 -2.37 -13.10 -3.46
N THR A 9 -1.14 -12.70 -3.13
CA THR A 9 -0.48 -13.13 -1.91
C THR A 9 -0.83 -12.11 -0.83
N VAL A 10 -1.63 -12.54 0.14
CA VAL A 10 -1.99 -11.73 1.31
C VAL A 10 -1.15 -12.24 2.48
N ASP A 11 -0.45 -11.33 3.16
CA ASP A 11 0.27 -11.69 4.37
C ASP A 11 -0.73 -12.16 5.46
N PRO A 12 -0.61 -13.40 5.97
CA PRO A 12 -1.60 -13.96 6.91
C PRO A 12 -1.69 -13.19 8.23
N TRP A 13 -0.62 -12.51 8.66
CA TRP A 13 -0.62 -11.74 9.89
C TRP A 13 -1.36 -10.42 9.68
N ILE A 14 -1.11 -9.72 8.58
CA ILE A 14 -1.80 -8.48 8.21
C ILE A 14 -3.30 -8.73 8.01
N ASP A 15 -3.69 -9.80 7.32
CA ASP A 15 -5.10 -10.17 7.12
C ASP A 15 -5.82 -10.39 8.46
N LYS A 16 -5.19 -11.13 9.37
CA LYS A 16 -5.79 -11.46 10.65
C LYS A 16 -5.93 -10.27 11.59
N TYR A 17 -4.94 -9.36 11.63
CA TYR A 17 -4.82 -8.38 12.70
C TYR A 17 -5.07 -6.92 12.29
N ILE A 18 -4.88 -6.56 11.02
CA ILE A 18 -4.91 -5.15 10.58
C ILE A 18 -5.93 -4.92 9.47
N PHE A 19 -5.84 -5.66 8.36
CA PHE A 19 -6.68 -5.47 7.17
C PHE A 19 -7.29 -6.79 6.69
N PRO A 20 -8.36 -7.28 7.35
CA PRO A 20 -9.12 -8.42 6.87
C PRO A 20 -9.64 -8.16 5.46
N ASN A 21 -9.44 -9.13 4.56
CA ASN A 21 -9.74 -9.02 3.12
C ASN A 21 -8.84 -8.04 2.34
N GLY A 22 -7.74 -7.61 2.94
CA GLY A 22 -6.72 -6.81 2.27
C GLY A 22 -6.09 -7.60 1.11
N CYS A 23 -6.04 -7.00 -0.06
CA CYS A 23 -5.60 -7.65 -1.29
C CYS A 23 -4.86 -6.63 -2.15
N LEU A 24 -3.54 -6.80 -2.30
CA LEU A 24 -2.74 -5.89 -3.10
C LEU A 24 -2.80 -6.31 -4.58
N PRO A 25 -3.27 -5.44 -5.49
CA PRO A 25 -3.28 -5.75 -6.91
C PRO A 25 -1.88 -5.65 -7.50
N SER A 26 -1.63 -6.40 -8.58
CA SER A 26 -0.46 -6.21 -9.43
C SER A 26 -0.74 -5.14 -10.49
N VAL A 27 0.31 -4.59 -11.10
CA VAL A 27 0.21 -3.74 -12.31
C VAL A 27 -0.65 -4.43 -13.38
N ARG A 28 -0.43 -5.74 -13.57
CA ARG A 28 -1.19 -6.54 -14.53
C ARG A 28 -2.69 -6.56 -14.22
N HIS A 29 -3.07 -6.80 -12.97
CA HIS A 29 -4.49 -6.81 -12.57
C HIS A 29 -5.17 -5.46 -12.84
N ILE A 30 -4.50 -4.35 -12.51
CA ILE A 30 -5.02 -3.01 -12.75
C ILE A 30 -5.14 -2.74 -14.25
N ALA A 31 -4.11 -3.07 -15.03
CA ALA A 31 -4.10 -2.89 -16.48
C ALA A 31 -5.23 -3.69 -17.15
N GLU A 32 -5.31 -5.01 -16.92
CA GLU A 32 -6.32 -5.88 -17.52
C GLU A 32 -7.75 -5.45 -17.17
N ALA A 33 -7.98 -5.00 -15.94
CA ALA A 33 -9.30 -4.54 -15.50
C ALA A 33 -9.69 -3.16 -16.06
N SER A 34 -8.72 -2.27 -16.29
CA SER A 34 -8.97 -0.88 -16.72
C SER A 34 -8.96 -0.69 -18.23
N GLU A 35 -8.29 -1.57 -18.99
CA GLU A 35 -7.99 -1.42 -20.42
C GLU A 35 -9.23 -1.17 -21.29
N LYS A 36 -10.36 -1.80 -20.98
CA LYS A 36 -11.61 -1.66 -21.75
C LYS A 36 -12.34 -0.33 -21.50
N HIS A 37 -11.90 0.43 -20.50
CA HIS A 37 -12.65 1.58 -19.99
C HIS A 37 -11.88 2.88 -20.14
N PHE A 38 -10.55 2.84 -20.05
CA PHE A 38 -9.73 4.04 -19.94
C PHE A 38 -8.42 3.91 -20.71
N VAL A 39 -7.90 5.07 -21.12
CA VAL A 39 -6.49 5.25 -21.48
C VAL A 39 -5.72 5.50 -20.18
N MET A 40 -4.66 4.73 -19.93
CA MET A 40 -3.72 5.00 -18.84
C MET A 40 -2.75 6.10 -19.30
N GLU A 41 -2.85 7.26 -18.68
CA GLU A 41 -2.11 8.47 -19.05
C GLU A 41 -0.78 8.60 -18.30
N ASP A 42 -0.73 8.12 -17.06
CA ASP A 42 0.47 8.15 -16.23
C ASP A 42 0.45 7.08 -15.14
N TRP A 43 1.63 6.60 -14.78
CA TRP A 43 1.81 5.65 -13.69
C TRP A 43 3.03 6.03 -12.86
N HIS A 44 2.78 6.58 -11.67
CA HIS A 44 3.82 7.05 -10.76
C HIS A 44 3.98 6.07 -9.61
N ASN A 45 5.21 5.60 -9.36
CA ASN A 45 5.55 4.75 -8.22
C ASN A 45 6.51 5.48 -7.27
N PHE A 46 6.03 5.77 -6.07
CA PHE A 46 6.77 6.43 -4.99
C PHE A 46 6.72 5.59 -3.70
N GLY A 47 6.75 4.26 -3.85
CA GLY A 47 6.71 3.32 -2.72
C GLY A 47 7.81 3.53 -1.67
N ALA A 48 8.98 4.04 -2.07
CA ALA A 48 10.07 4.32 -1.12
C ALA A 48 9.68 5.41 -0.10
N ASP A 49 8.82 6.36 -0.47
CA ASP A 49 8.36 7.42 0.43
C ASP A 49 7.41 6.87 1.51
N TYR A 50 6.82 5.70 1.28
CA TYR A 50 5.91 5.09 2.23
C TYR A 50 6.63 4.45 3.41
N ASP A 51 7.90 4.06 3.25
CA ASP A 51 8.78 3.75 4.39
C ASP A 51 8.87 4.98 5.32
N THR A 52 9.29 6.12 4.78
CA THR A 52 9.38 7.38 5.53
C THR A 52 8.06 7.74 6.22
N THR A 53 6.94 7.53 5.52
CA THR A 53 5.60 7.78 6.07
C THR A 53 5.29 6.87 7.26
N LEU A 54 5.53 5.56 7.13
CA LEU A 54 5.27 4.59 8.20
C LEU A 54 6.18 4.79 9.41
N MET A 55 7.44 5.18 9.19
CA MET A 55 8.35 5.53 10.27
C MET A 55 7.91 6.81 11.01
N ALA A 56 7.45 7.82 10.28
CA ALA A 56 6.88 9.03 10.90
C ALA A 56 5.62 8.72 11.73
N TRP A 57 4.76 7.81 11.26
CA TRP A 57 3.61 7.34 12.06
C TRP A 57 4.06 6.56 13.30
N TYR A 58 5.08 5.72 13.19
CA TYR A 58 5.61 4.95 14.31
C TYR A 58 6.20 5.86 15.41
N GLU A 59 6.99 6.85 15.03
CA GLU A 59 7.55 7.84 15.96
C GLU A 59 6.44 8.57 16.73
N ARG A 60 5.42 9.06 16.00
CA ARG A 60 4.28 9.75 16.60
C ARG A 60 3.44 8.83 17.47
N PHE A 61 3.26 7.57 17.07
CA PHE A 61 2.56 6.56 17.86
C PHE A 61 3.27 6.32 19.20
N LEU A 62 4.59 6.20 19.21
CA LEU A 62 5.35 6.04 20.45
C LEU A 62 5.27 7.28 21.34
N ALA A 63 5.39 8.47 20.74
CA ALA A 63 5.31 9.73 21.47
C ALA A 63 3.95 9.93 22.14
N SER A 64 2.85 9.57 21.46
CA SER A 64 1.49 9.69 21.99
C SER A 64 1.05 8.50 22.85
N TRP A 65 1.83 7.41 22.94
CA TRP A 65 1.43 6.22 23.69
C TRP A 65 1.01 6.51 25.14
N PRO A 66 1.73 7.34 25.94
CA PRO A 66 1.33 7.63 27.31
C PRO A 66 -0.08 8.23 27.44
N GLU A 67 -0.54 8.96 26.42
CA GLU A 67 -1.86 9.62 26.41
C GLU A 67 -3.00 8.66 26.08
N ILE A 68 -2.71 7.56 25.37
CA ILE A 68 -3.72 6.60 24.90
C ILE A 68 -3.61 5.23 25.56
N ALA A 69 -2.58 5.00 26.39
CA ALA A 69 -2.27 3.69 26.96
C ALA A 69 -3.45 3.08 27.74
N ASP A 70 -4.24 3.89 28.46
CA ASP A 70 -5.37 3.38 29.24
C ASP A 70 -6.51 2.83 28.36
N ASN A 71 -6.56 3.23 27.08
CA ASN A 71 -7.56 2.75 26.12
C ASN A 71 -7.11 1.47 25.39
N TYR A 72 -5.83 1.09 25.49
CA TYR A 72 -5.24 0.02 24.69
C TYR A 72 -4.30 -0.87 25.50
N SER A 73 -4.38 -2.17 25.29
CA SER A 73 -3.46 -3.10 25.95
C SER A 73 -2.01 -2.98 25.44
N GLU A 74 -1.04 -3.38 26.26
CA GLU A 74 0.35 -3.56 25.80
C GLU A 74 0.46 -4.57 24.64
N ARG A 75 -0.46 -5.54 24.57
CA ARG A 75 -0.57 -6.44 23.41
C ARG A 75 -0.89 -5.66 22.13
N PHE A 76 -1.82 -4.71 22.19
CA PHE A 76 -2.12 -3.83 21.06
C PHE A 76 -0.90 -3.00 20.67
N LYS A 77 -0.19 -2.41 21.65
CA LYS A 77 1.04 -1.66 21.38
C LYS A 77 2.05 -2.45 20.56
N ARG A 78 2.30 -3.70 20.97
CA ARG A 78 3.23 -4.62 20.29
C ARG A 78 2.74 -4.98 18.89
N MET A 79 1.44 -5.26 18.75
CA MET A 79 0.82 -5.54 17.46
C MET A 79 0.97 -4.36 16.50
N PHE A 80 0.60 -3.16 16.92
CA PHE A 80 0.67 -1.97 16.09
C PHE A 80 2.11 -1.54 15.77
N THR A 81 3.03 -1.72 16.73
CA THR A 81 4.48 -1.55 16.50
C THR A 81 4.99 -2.50 15.43
N TYR A 82 4.62 -3.78 15.50
CA TYR A 82 5.02 -4.78 14.50
C TYR A 82 4.46 -4.43 13.13
N TYR A 83 3.16 -4.09 13.05
CA TYR A 83 2.51 -3.66 11.81
C TYR A 83 3.29 -2.53 11.11
N LEU A 84 3.52 -1.41 11.82
CA LEU A 84 4.17 -0.24 11.22
C LEU A 84 5.59 -0.56 10.74
N ASN A 85 6.39 -1.25 11.56
CA ASN A 85 7.78 -1.55 11.22
C ASN A 85 7.91 -2.62 10.12
N ALA A 86 7.07 -3.66 10.15
CA ALA A 86 7.07 -4.70 9.13
C ALA A 86 6.66 -4.14 7.76
N CYS A 87 5.61 -3.31 7.71
CA CYS A 87 5.20 -2.63 6.47
C CYS A 87 6.27 -1.64 6.00
N ALA A 88 6.90 -0.87 6.90
CA ALA A 88 7.99 0.03 6.54
C ALA A 88 9.15 -0.75 5.89
N GLY A 89 9.52 -1.89 6.49
CA GLY A 89 10.50 -2.82 5.93
C GLY A 89 10.13 -3.36 4.56
N ALA A 90 8.87 -3.73 4.33
CA ALA A 90 8.40 -4.23 3.03
C ALA A 90 8.47 -3.15 1.93
N PHE A 91 8.10 -1.89 2.24
CA PHE A 91 8.28 -0.77 1.32
C PHE A 91 9.75 -0.45 1.09
N ARG A 92 10.57 -0.42 2.14
CA ARG A 92 12.03 -0.18 2.06
C ARG A 92 12.74 -1.22 1.20
N ALA A 93 12.34 -2.49 1.34
CA ALA A 93 12.84 -3.60 0.54
C ALA A 93 12.29 -3.65 -0.89
N ARG A 94 11.36 -2.75 -1.24
CA ARG A 94 10.67 -2.70 -2.54
C ARG A 94 9.86 -3.97 -2.84
N ASP A 95 9.40 -4.67 -1.81
CA ASP A 95 8.56 -5.87 -1.95
C ASP A 95 7.10 -5.49 -2.26
N ILE A 96 6.64 -4.36 -1.72
CA ILE A 96 5.35 -3.73 -2.02
C ILE A 96 5.54 -2.31 -2.55
N GLN A 97 4.53 -1.81 -3.29
CA GLN A 97 4.61 -0.55 -4.02
C GLN A 97 3.46 0.38 -3.67
N LEU A 98 3.66 1.67 -3.92
CA LEU A 98 2.60 2.68 -3.86
C LEU A 98 2.49 3.34 -5.22
N TRP A 99 1.31 3.27 -5.81
CA TRP A 99 1.05 3.79 -7.15
C TRP A 99 0.01 4.90 -7.14
N GLN A 100 0.26 5.92 -7.94
CA GLN A 100 -0.77 6.79 -8.49
C GLN A 100 -0.88 6.50 -9.98
N VAL A 101 -2.10 6.20 -10.44
CA VAL A 101 -2.37 5.92 -11.85
C VAL A 101 -3.40 6.93 -12.33
N VAL A 102 -3.05 7.67 -13.39
CA VAL A 102 -3.95 8.63 -14.02
C VAL A 102 -4.62 7.96 -15.22
N PHE A 103 -5.94 8.02 -15.25
CA PHE A 103 -6.76 7.48 -16.32
C PHE A 103 -7.58 8.58 -16.98
N SER A 104 -7.79 8.48 -18.29
CA SER A 104 -8.72 9.32 -19.05
C SER A 104 -9.57 8.46 -20.00
N ARG A 105 -10.52 9.07 -20.72
CA ARG A 105 -11.24 8.43 -21.84
C ARG A 105 -10.65 8.80 -23.21
N GLY A 106 -9.39 9.20 -23.25
CA GLY A 106 -8.69 9.71 -24.44
C GLY A 106 -8.85 11.22 -24.60
N ILE A 107 -8.24 11.99 -23.69
CA ILE A 107 -8.20 13.46 -23.80
C ILE A 107 -7.35 13.87 -25.01
N GLU A 108 -7.91 14.73 -25.87
CA GLU A 108 -7.20 15.30 -27.01
C GLU A 108 -5.97 16.10 -26.53
N HIS A 109 -4.84 15.93 -27.22
CA HIS A 109 -3.52 16.47 -26.86
C HIS A 109 -2.85 15.88 -25.60
N GLY A 110 -3.51 14.95 -24.91
CA GLY A 110 -2.95 14.23 -23.76
C GLY A 110 -2.76 15.07 -22.50
N LEU A 111 -2.10 14.49 -21.49
CA LEU A 111 -1.85 15.12 -20.20
C LEU A 111 -0.35 15.24 -19.88
N ARG A 112 0.05 16.36 -19.27
CA ARG A 112 1.35 16.53 -18.62
C ARG A 112 1.13 16.41 -17.11
N VAL A 113 1.17 15.18 -16.61
CA VAL A 113 0.88 14.88 -15.20
C VAL A 113 2.04 15.37 -14.32
N ALA A 114 1.70 16.00 -13.20
CA ALA A 114 2.65 16.52 -12.23
C ALA A 114 3.43 15.41 -11.50
N ARG A 115 4.45 15.81 -10.74
CA ARG A 115 5.24 14.96 -9.85
C ARG A 115 5.28 15.56 -8.47
#